data_AF-H9CDJ9-F1
#
_entry.id   AF-H9CDJ9-F1
#
_cell.length_a   1.000
_cell.length_b   1.000
_cell.length_c   1.000
_cell.angle_alpha   90.00
_cell.angle_beta   90.00
_cell.angle_gamma   90.00
#
_symmetry.space_group_name_H-M   'P 1'
#
loop_
_entity.id
_entity.type
_entity.pdbx_description
1 polymer ?
#
loop_
_entity_poly.entity_id
_entity_poly.type
_entity_poly.pdbx_seq_one_letter_code
_entity_poly.pdbx_strand_id
1 'polypeptide(L)'
;MAYNHGREDRKWRIWKEAEEKLLRECGVDEVTIEQIRIADRADFNSNRRFYRWTNDVAEYLEDMADRERQAEVNTVAELLDEIESENLYQVLVTVDGRTLKIVLLKMQGYSTKEIAPLVH
;
A
#
# COMPACT_ATOMS: atom_id res chain seq x y z
N MET A 1 -11.20 -7.03 4.48
CA MET A 1 -11.54 -7.92 3.35
C MET A 1 -11.24 -7.14 2.07
N ALA A 2 -10.28 -7.58 1.26
CA ALA A 2 -9.88 -6.84 0.05
C ALA A 2 -10.98 -6.85 -1.01
N TYR A 3 -11.18 -5.72 -1.69
CA TYR A 3 -12.18 -5.57 -2.76
C TYR A 3 -11.84 -6.44 -3.98
N ASN A 4 -12.68 -7.44 -4.30
CA ASN A 4 -12.45 -8.33 -5.43
C ASN A 4 -13.11 -7.81 -6.71
N HIS A 5 -12.33 -7.15 -7.55
CA HIS A 5 -12.79 -6.54 -8.80
C HIS A 5 -13.49 -7.52 -9.77
N GLY A 6 -12.97 -8.75 -9.90
CA GLY A 6 -13.52 -9.73 -10.83
C GLY A 6 -14.91 -10.23 -10.41
N ARG A 7 -15.12 -10.37 -9.10
CA ARG A 7 -16.42 -10.74 -8.54
C ARG A 7 -17.45 -9.64 -8.73
N GLU A 8 -17.07 -8.39 -8.50
CA GLU A 8 -18.00 -7.26 -8.60
C GLU A 8 -18.39 -6.94 -10.06
N ASP A 9 -17.46 -7.05 -11.04
CA ASP A 9 -17.82 -6.89 -12.47
C ASP A 9 -18.80 -7.98 -12.94
N ARG A 10 -18.64 -9.21 -12.44
CA ARG A 10 -19.58 -10.31 -12.78
C ARG A 10 -20.98 -10.04 -12.23
N LYS A 11 -21.09 -9.54 -11.00
CA LYS A 11 -22.38 -9.14 -10.42
C LYS A 11 -23.01 -7.99 -11.20
N TRP A 12 -22.21 -6.98 -11.56
CA TRP A 12 -22.67 -5.82 -12.32
C TRP A 12 -23.23 -6.24 -13.68
N ARG A 13 -22.57 -7.15 -14.40
CA ARG A 13 -23.07 -7.68 -15.67
C ARG A 13 -24.41 -8.40 -15.54
N ILE A 14 -24.53 -9.30 -14.56
CA ILE A 14 -25.78 -10.05 -14.32
C ILE A 14 -26.92 -9.08 -13.99
N TRP A 15 -26.66 -8.10 -13.13
CA TRP A 15 -27.64 -7.09 -12.75
C TRP A 15 -28.05 -6.22 -13.95
N LYS A 16 -27.08 -5.72 -14.73
CA LYS A 16 -27.36 -4.89 -15.92
C LYS A 16 -28.12 -5.65 -17.00
N GLU A 17 -27.79 -6.91 -17.26
CA GLU A 17 -28.51 -7.72 -18.24
C GLU A 17 -29.98 -7.91 -17.85
N ALA A 18 -30.27 -8.09 -16.55
CA ALA A 18 -31.64 -8.18 -16.06
C ALA A 18 -32.40 -6.84 -16.18
N GLU A 19 -31.74 -5.72 -15.88
CA GLU A 19 -32.32 -4.38 -16.00
C GLU A 19 -32.61 -4.00 -17.46
N GLU A 20 -31.65 -4.19 -18.37
CA GLU A 20 -31.84 -3.90 -19.80
C GLU A 20 -32.94 -4.77 -20.41
N LYS A 21 -33.05 -6.03 -19.99
CA LYS A 21 -34.16 -6.90 -20.39
C LYS A 21 -35.51 -6.33 -19.96
N LEU A 22 -35.61 -5.87 -18.71
CA LEU A 22 -36.84 -5.27 -18.18
C LEU A 22 -37.19 -3.95 -18.90
N LEU A 23 -36.19 -3.11 -19.22
CA LEU A 23 -36.40 -1.88 -19.98
C LEU A 23 -36.93 -2.16 -21.40
N ARG A 24 -36.42 -3.20 -22.08
CA ARG A 24 -36.95 -3.64 -23.37
C ARG A 24 -38.38 -4.16 -23.26
N GLU A 25 -38.69 -4.93 -22.22
CA GLU A 25 -40.07 -5.40 -21.95
C GLU A 25 -41.04 -4.23 -21.68
N CYS A 26 -40.56 -3.15 -21.07
CA CYS A 26 -41.32 -1.91 -20.86
C CYS A 26 -41.41 -1.01 -22.11
N GLY A 27 -40.81 -1.40 -23.25
CA GLY A 27 -40.87 -0.65 -24.50
C GLY A 27 -39.97 0.59 -24.54
N VAL A 28 -38.92 0.65 -23.71
CA VAL A 28 -37.92 1.72 -23.76
C VAL A 28 -37.09 1.59 -25.04
N ASP A 29 -36.80 2.73 -25.67
CA ASP A 29 -35.97 2.78 -26.88
C ASP A 29 -34.51 2.35 -26.61
N GLU A 30 -33.92 1.61 -27.56
CA GLU A 30 -32.59 1.02 -27.40
C GLU A 30 -31.50 2.10 -27.23
N VAL A 31 -31.65 3.29 -27.83
CA VAL A 31 -30.71 4.40 -27.64
C VAL A 31 -30.71 4.88 -26.19
N THR A 32 -31.89 4.90 -25.57
CA THR A 32 -32.03 5.28 -24.16
C THR A 32 -31.42 4.23 -23.24
N ILE A 33 -31.63 2.95 -23.54
CA ILE A 33 -31.01 1.83 -22.81
C ILE A 33 -29.47 1.90 -22.90
N GLU A 34 -28.94 2.20 -24.08
CA GLU A 34 -27.50 2.34 -24.28
C GLU A 34 -26.90 3.54 -23.52
N GLN A 35 -27.59 4.69 -23.51
CA GLN A 35 -27.18 5.84 -22.70
C GLN A 35 -27.13 5.52 -21.21
N ILE A 36 -28.15 4.81 -20.69
CA ILE A 36 -28.18 4.35 -19.29
C ILE A 36 -27.00 3.42 -19.02
N ARG A 37 -26.71 2.45 -19.90
CA ARG A 37 -25.57 1.54 -19.75
C ARG A 37 -24.23 2.29 -19.69
N ILE A 38 -24.05 3.33 -20.51
CA ILE A 38 -22.82 4.14 -20.51
C ILE A 38 -22.68 4.90 -19.19
N ALA A 39 -23.75 5.54 -18.71
CA ALA A 39 -23.76 6.26 -17.44
C ALA A 39 -23.45 5.33 -16.25
N ASP A 40 -24.15 4.20 -16.15
CA ASP A 40 -23.93 3.22 -15.08
C ASP A 40 -22.52 2.63 -15.11
N ARG A 41 -21.94 2.47 -16.31
CA ARG A 41 -20.57 1.98 -16.44
C ARG A 41 -19.56 3.03 -15.96
N ALA A 42 -19.82 4.31 -16.20
CA ALA A 42 -18.98 5.39 -15.69
C ALA A 42 -18.99 5.44 -14.15
N ASP A 43 -20.17 5.31 -13.54
CA ASP A 43 -20.32 5.27 -12.08
C ASP A 43 -19.65 4.03 -11.47
N PHE A 44 -19.85 2.85 -12.07
CA PHE A 44 -19.18 1.63 -11.65
C PHE A 44 -17.65 1.74 -11.72
N ASN A 45 -17.13 2.36 -12.79
CA ASN A 45 -15.69 2.60 -12.95
C ASN A 45 -15.13 3.62 -11.94
N SER A 46 -15.92 4.64 -11.59
CA SER A 46 -15.56 5.62 -10.54
C SER A 46 -15.45 4.93 -9.17
N ASN A 47 -16.45 4.13 -8.80
CA ASN A 47 -16.41 3.32 -7.57
C ASN A 47 -15.24 2.34 -7.58
N ARG A 48 -14.95 1.69 -8.72
CA ARG A 48 -13.78 0.81 -8.86
C ARG A 48 -12.48 1.55 -8.61
N ARG A 49 -12.33 2.77 -9.14
CA ARG A 49 -11.14 3.61 -8.93
C ARG A 49 -11.00 4.02 -7.46
N PHE A 50 -12.10 4.35 -6.80
CA PHE A 50 -12.12 4.65 -5.37
C PHE A 50 -11.54 3.48 -4.56
N TYR A 51 -12.10 2.27 -4.70
CA TYR A 51 -11.61 1.11 -3.93
C TYR A 51 -10.17 0.71 -4.25
N ARG A 52 -9.70 0.92 -5.49
CA ARG A 52 -8.29 0.72 -5.83
C ARG A 52 -7.40 1.70 -5.04
N TRP A 53 -7.74 2.99 -5.08
CA TRP A 53 -7.01 4.02 -4.35
C TRP A 53 -7.02 3.78 -2.84
N THR A 54 -8.16 3.40 -2.26
CA THR A 54 -8.26 3.13 -0.82
C THR A 54 -7.43 1.92 -0.40
N ASN A 55 -7.34 0.88 -1.24
CA ASN A 55 -6.45 -0.26 -0.98
C ASN A 55 -4.98 0.17 -1.09
N ASP A 56 -4.60 0.92 -2.13
CA ASP A 56 -3.23 1.40 -2.32
C ASP A 56 -2.79 2.30 -1.13
N VAL A 57 -3.70 3.12 -0.58
CA VAL A 57 -3.44 3.95 0.61
C VAL A 57 -3.34 3.10 1.88
N ALA A 58 -4.18 2.08 2.04
CA ALA A 58 -4.12 1.18 3.19
C ALA A 58 -2.81 0.37 3.20
N GLU A 59 -2.39 -0.15 2.04
CA GLU A 59 -1.11 -0.85 1.85
C GLU A 59 0.07 0.07 2.15
N TYR A 60 0.05 1.31 1.66
CA TYR A 60 1.08 2.31 1.98
C TYR A 60 1.15 2.63 3.48
N LEU A 61 0.01 2.70 4.17
CA LEU A 61 -0.04 2.95 5.62
C LEU A 61 0.44 1.74 6.43
N GLU A 62 0.10 0.52 6.02
CA GLU A 62 0.63 -0.72 6.63
C GLU A 62 2.16 -0.79 6.46
N ASP A 63 2.68 -0.51 5.26
CA ASP A 63 4.13 -0.44 4.99
C ASP A 63 4.83 0.62 5.86
N MET A 64 4.19 1.77 6.11
CA MET A 64 4.75 2.78 7.00
C MET A 64 4.70 2.36 8.48
N ALA A 65 3.62 1.70 8.91
CA ALA A 65 3.50 1.18 10.27
C ALA A 65 4.51 0.04 10.55
N ASP A 66 4.79 -0.80 9.56
CA ASP A 66 5.81 -1.85 9.67
C ASP A 66 7.23 -1.27 9.69
N ARG A 67 7.48 -0.14 8.99
CA ARG A 67 8.73 0.62 9.14
C ARG A 67 8.85 1.28 10.51
N GLU A 68 7.76 1.79 11.08
CA GLU A 68 7.76 2.32 12.46
C GLU A 68 8.05 1.22 13.49
N ARG A 69 7.59 -0.02 13.28
CA ARG A 69 7.95 -1.16 14.15
C ARG A 69 9.42 -1.55 14.08
N GLN A 70 10.09 -1.33 12.95
CA GLN A 70 11.54 -1.56 12.82
C GLN A 70 12.39 -0.49 13.54
N ALA A 71 11.77 0.53 14.15
CA ALA A 71 12.46 1.64 14.81
C ALA A 71 12.68 1.47 16.32
N GLU A 72 12.50 0.27 16.89
CA GLU A 72 12.73 0.06 18.34
C GLU A 72 14.23 -0.02 18.71
N VAL A 73 15.13 -0.14 17.74
CA VAL A 73 16.58 -0.03 17.97
C VAL A 73 16.96 1.44 18.11
N ASN A 74 17.15 1.88 19.36
CA ASN A 74 17.48 3.25 19.70
C ASN A 74 18.98 3.44 19.96
N THR A 75 19.71 2.36 20.20
CA THR A 75 21.14 2.40 20.53
C THR A 75 21.97 1.43 19.68
N VAL A 76 23.28 1.71 19.57
CA VAL A 76 24.22 0.81 18.89
C VAL A 76 24.35 -0.53 19.61
N ALA A 77 24.14 -0.57 20.93
CA ALA A 77 24.17 -1.81 21.69
C ALA A 77 22.97 -2.71 21.32
N GLU A 78 21.76 -2.15 21.31
CA GLU A 78 20.54 -2.86 20.86
C GLU A 78 20.69 -3.35 19.41
N LEU A 79 21.30 -2.54 18.54
CA LEU A 79 21.57 -2.95 17.15
C LEU A 79 22.47 -4.18 17.07
N LEU A 80 23.49 -4.26 17.92
CA LEU A 80 24.41 -5.40 17.94
C LEU A 80 23.77 -6.63 18.60
N ASP A 81 22.90 -6.43 19.59
CA ASP A 81 22.19 -7.51 20.30
C ASP A 81 21.14 -8.21 19.41
N GLU A 82 20.59 -7.53 18.40
CA GLU A 82 19.67 -8.13 17.42
C GLU A 82 20.36 -9.03 16.38
N ILE A 83 21.70 -9.00 16.29
CA ILE A 83 22.43 -9.76 15.26
C ILE A 83 22.54 -11.23 15.66
N GLU A 84 21.73 -12.09 15.04
CA GLU A 84 21.81 -13.54 15.23
C GLU A 84 23.04 -14.17 14.55
N SER A 85 23.59 -13.52 13.52
CA SER A 85 24.75 -14.03 12.78
C SER A 85 26.06 -13.71 13.50
N GLU A 86 26.70 -14.73 14.08
CA GLU A 86 27.97 -14.58 14.79
C GLU A 86 29.07 -13.92 13.94
N ASN A 87 29.17 -14.26 12.66
CA ASN A 87 30.16 -13.67 11.76
C ASN A 87 29.91 -12.16 11.56
N LEU A 88 28.64 -11.78 11.36
CA LEU A 88 28.27 -10.37 11.19
C LEU A 88 28.53 -9.56 12.48
N TYR A 89 28.21 -10.15 13.64
CA TYR A 89 28.48 -9.54 14.94
C TYR A 89 29.99 -9.31 15.16
N GLN A 90 30.82 -10.33 14.90
CA GLN A 90 32.27 -10.23 15.06
C GLN A 90 32.88 -9.16 14.14
N VAL A 91 32.35 -8.99 12.92
CA VAL A 91 32.77 -7.90 12.04
C VAL A 91 32.34 -6.56 12.60
N LEU A 92 31.05 -6.40 12.94
CA LEU A 92 30.50 -5.10 13.34
C LEU A 92 31.01 -4.61 14.70
N VAL A 93 31.32 -5.49 15.64
CA VAL A 93 31.88 -5.08 16.95
C VAL A 93 33.28 -4.45 16.82
N THR A 94 34.00 -4.74 15.72
CA THR A 94 35.33 -4.15 15.43
C THR A 94 35.24 -2.81 14.69
N VAL A 95 34.06 -2.47 14.18
CA VAL A 95 33.82 -1.19 13.50
C VAL A 95 33.76 -0.08 14.54
N ASP A 96 34.27 1.10 14.17
CA ASP A 96 34.24 2.24 15.07
C ASP A 96 32.79 2.68 15.38
N GLY A 97 32.57 3.11 16.62
CA GLY A 97 31.23 3.48 17.08
C GLY A 97 30.60 4.64 16.30
N ARG A 98 31.40 5.48 15.64
CA ARG A 98 30.91 6.57 14.80
C ARG A 98 30.26 6.02 13.53
N THR A 99 30.91 5.08 12.87
CA THR A 99 30.36 4.36 11.70
C THR A 99 29.12 3.56 12.08
N LEU A 100 29.12 2.85 13.21
CA LEU A 100 27.92 2.13 13.68
C LEU A 100 26.75 3.09 13.98
N LYS A 101 27.02 4.26 14.57
CA LYS A 101 26.01 5.30 14.79
C LYS A 101 25.45 5.86 13.47
N ILE A 102 26.29 6.00 12.44
CA ILE A 102 25.82 6.39 11.10
C ILE A 102 24.89 5.31 10.53
N VAL A 103 25.24 4.04 10.64
CA VAL A 103 24.40 2.92 10.18
C VAL A 103 23.05 2.92 10.90
N LEU A 104 23.06 3.06 12.22
CA LEU A 104 21.85 3.16 13.04
C LEU A 104 20.93 4.30 12.59
N LEU A 105 21.48 5.51 12.44
CA LEU A 105 20.70 6.67 11.98
C LEU A 105 20.16 6.48 10.55
N LYS A 106 20.90 5.80 9.67
CA LYS A 106 20.42 5.44 8.32
C LYS A 106 19.25 4.47 8.37
N MET A 107 19.26 3.50 9.29
CA MET A 107 18.14 2.57 9.52
C MET A 107 16.90 3.29 10.05
N GLN A 108 17.09 4.29 10.93
CA GLN A 108 16.03 5.16 11.46
C GLN A 108 15.52 6.20 10.44
N GLY A 109 15.98 6.16 9.19
CA GLY A 109 15.47 6.99 8.09
C GLY A 109 16.15 8.35 7.92
N TYR A 110 17.19 8.66 8.68
CA TYR A 110 17.90 9.94 8.52
C TYR A 110 18.67 10.00 7.20
N SER A 111 18.61 11.14 6.52
CA SER A 111 19.42 11.40 5.33
C SER A 111 20.88 11.69 5.71
N THR A 112 21.81 11.49 4.77
CA THR A 112 23.23 11.79 5.01
C THR A 112 23.47 13.26 5.38
N LYS A 113 22.61 14.18 4.90
CA LYS A 113 22.68 15.61 5.25
C LYS A 113 22.31 15.86 6.71
N GLU A 114 21.33 15.13 7.22
CA GLU A 114 20.88 15.23 8.62
C GLU A 114 21.84 14.52 9.58
N ILE A 115 22.50 13.45 9.14
CA ILE A 115 23.47 12.71 9.95
C ILE A 115 24.77 13.50 10.16
N ALA A 116 25.24 14.23 9.14
CA ALA A 116 26.50 14.97 9.17
C ALA A 116 26.70 15.86 10.42
N PRO A 117 25.70 16.64 10.89
CA PRO A 117 25.82 17.41 12.13
C PRO A 117 25.58 16.60 13.44
N LEU A 118 25.05 15.37 13.37
CA LEU A 118 24.70 14.57 14.57
C LEU A 118 25.81 13.64 15.04
N VAL A 119 26.80 13.43 14.18
CA VAL A 119 27.88 12.48 14.39
C VAL A 119 29.20 13.22 14.28
N HIS A 120 29.73 13.65 15.43
CA HIS A 120 31.02 14.35 15.58
C HIS A 120 32.15 13.40 15.98
#